data_AF-A0A6J1U4L2-F1
#
_entry.id   AF-A0A6J1U4L2-F1
#
_cell.length_a   1.000
_cell.length_b   1.000
_cell.length_c   1.000
_cell.angle_alpha   90.00
_cell.angle_beta   90.00
_cell.angle_gamma   90.00
#
_symmetry.space_group_name_H-M   'P 1'
#
loop_
_entity.id
_entity.type
_entity.pdbx_description
1 polymer ?
#
loop_
_entity_poly.entity_id
_entity_poly.type
_entity_poly.pdbx_seq_one_letter_code
_entity_poly.pdbx_strand_id
1 'polypeptide(L)'
;MAAAVLEPASSEDWEQPLLNGDGDERSKDVMETLQHYKSRWRSIRIMYLTMFFSSVGFSIVIMSIWPYLQQIDKTADPSFLGWIIASYSIGQMIASPFFGTWSNCRPRREPLVVSTGISIAANFLYAYVHLPPSHNKYYMLAARALVGFGAGNVAVVRSYIAGATSLTERTNAMANTSACQAVGFILGPVFQTLFSLIGEKGISWKAIYLQLNMYTAPVLFGSLLGIINIVLIIAVFREHHVDDLGRPQNSINTETEENNEVVQDNQRYIDHVAVVSTNFLFFVILFIFAVFETIATPLTMDMYAWTRKKAVVINGLILGAVGIESVVVFLSVKELSKRIGERAILYGGLVFILVGFFVLLPWGNQLPNIQWADIRNNSTPRRIFGETFAFFWMSQIEFSSNNTSEATGCPSIQTWCTYTPVIHLGQYITSDILIGLGYPACNVMSYTLYSKILGPTPQGIYMGWLTACGSGARILGPVFVSQLYSSLGPRWAFGSICGIVVLSLLLLEVVYKRLIAFSIRYESLQEQIS
;
A
#
# COMPACT_ATOMS: atom_id res chain seq x y z
N MET A 1 21.21 -10.87 32.92
CA MET A 1 21.65 -11.31 34.26
C MET A 1 20.42 -11.66 35.07
N ALA A 2 20.45 -12.83 35.68
CA ALA A 2 19.32 -13.59 36.20
C ALA A 2 18.77 -13.07 37.53
N ALA A 3 17.48 -13.32 37.77
CA ALA A 3 16.83 -13.50 39.08
C ALA A 3 15.38 -13.95 38.83
N ALA A 4 14.75 -14.88 39.55
CA ALA A 4 15.17 -15.90 40.48
C ALA A 4 14.02 -16.93 40.50
N VAL A 5 14.36 -18.22 40.55
CA VAL A 5 13.44 -19.37 40.66
C VAL A 5 13.22 -19.64 42.14
N LEU A 6 11.96 -19.83 42.55
CA LEU A 6 11.59 -20.48 43.81
C LEU A 6 10.43 -21.44 43.52
N GLU A 7 10.72 -22.73 43.56
CA GLU A 7 9.75 -23.80 43.84
C GLU A 7 9.50 -23.88 45.35
N PRO A 8 8.37 -24.47 45.77
CA PRO A 8 8.50 -25.70 46.55
C PRO A 8 7.54 -26.82 46.08
N ALA A 9 7.84 -28.01 46.60
CA ALA A 9 7.43 -29.33 46.15
C ALA A 9 6.08 -29.87 46.69
N SER A 10 5.73 -31.04 46.12
CA SER A 10 4.92 -32.18 46.60
C SER A 10 3.38 -32.17 46.52
N SER A 11 2.89 -32.98 45.56
CA SER A 11 1.82 -34.01 45.60
C SER A 11 0.65 -33.93 46.59
N GLU A 12 -0.59 -33.94 46.10
CA GLU A 12 -1.57 -35.05 46.21
C GLU A 12 -2.93 -34.71 45.56
N ASP A 13 -3.81 -35.72 45.55
CA ASP A 13 -4.89 -36.07 44.62
C ASP A 13 -6.14 -35.18 44.48
N TRP A 14 -6.88 -35.54 43.43
CA TRP A 14 -8.20 -35.13 42.95
C TRP A 14 -9.28 -34.84 44.01
N GLU A 15 -10.09 -33.80 43.76
CA GLU A 15 -11.56 -33.87 43.93
C GLU A 15 -12.25 -32.68 43.23
N GLN A 16 -13.18 -32.98 42.31
CA GLN A 16 -14.21 -32.04 41.86
C GLN A 16 -15.38 -32.06 42.87
N PRO A 17 -16.01 -30.91 43.14
CA PRO A 17 -17.45 -30.92 43.38
C PRO A 17 -18.21 -30.00 42.41
N LEU A 18 -19.34 -30.55 41.95
CA LEU A 18 -20.37 -29.94 41.13
C LEU A 18 -21.28 -28.99 41.93
N LEU A 19 -21.67 -27.90 41.26
CA LEU A 19 -22.97 -27.20 41.26
C LEU A 19 -23.44 -26.31 42.44
N ASN A 20 -23.72 -25.07 42.02
CA ASN A 20 -24.85 -24.18 42.33
C ASN A 20 -24.95 -23.41 43.67
N GLY A 21 -25.20 -22.10 43.52
CA GLY A 21 -26.07 -21.34 44.43
C GLY A 21 -25.49 -20.03 44.93
N ASP A 22 -25.84 -18.95 44.24
CA ASP A 22 -26.06 -17.58 44.73
C ASP A 22 -25.01 -16.87 45.60
N GLY A 23 -24.55 -15.74 45.09
CA GLY A 23 -23.83 -14.75 45.88
C GLY A 23 -22.99 -13.85 45.01
N ASP A 24 -23.51 -12.65 44.77
CA ASP A 24 -22.79 -11.49 44.27
C ASP A 24 -21.52 -11.23 45.12
N GLU A 25 -20.41 -11.86 44.74
CA GLU A 25 -19.10 -11.64 45.32
C GLU A 25 -18.10 -11.36 44.21
N ARG A 26 -17.86 -10.06 43.99
CA ARG A 26 -16.66 -9.47 43.38
C ARG A 26 -16.20 -10.15 42.09
N SER A 27 -16.30 -9.40 40.98
CA SER A 27 -15.32 -9.40 39.89
C SER A 27 -13.90 -9.48 40.48
N LYS A 28 -13.41 -10.69 40.74
CA LYS A 28 -12.01 -10.95 41.08
C LYS A 28 -11.22 -10.40 39.90
N ASP A 29 -10.17 -9.65 40.18
CA ASP A 29 -9.11 -9.37 39.22
C ASP A 29 -8.60 -10.72 38.69
N VAL A 30 -9.23 -11.24 37.63
CA VAL A 30 -8.74 -12.42 36.92
C VAL A 30 -7.56 -11.93 36.10
N MET A 31 -6.41 -11.88 36.75
CA MET A 31 -5.12 -11.65 36.12
C MET A 31 -4.94 -12.70 35.01
N GLU A 32 -4.66 -12.25 33.78
CA GLU A 32 -4.44 -13.13 32.62
C GLU A 32 -3.35 -14.18 32.95
N THR A 33 -3.68 -15.48 32.90
CA THR A 33 -2.70 -16.54 33.14
C THR A 33 -1.56 -16.44 32.11
N LEU A 34 -0.32 -16.67 32.52
CA LEU A 34 0.86 -16.60 31.64
C LEU A 34 0.73 -17.42 30.34
N GLN A 35 0.02 -18.55 30.39
CA GLN A 35 -0.24 -19.40 29.22
C GLN A 35 -1.22 -18.75 28.24
N HIS A 36 -2.27 -18.09 28.72
CA HIS A 36 -3.21 -17.31 27.91
C HIS A 36 -2.50 -16.12 27.25
N TYR A 37 -1.70 -15.37 28.01
CA TYR A 37 -0.86 -14.28 27.49
C TYR A 37 0.06 -14.77 26.35
N LYS A 38 0.79 -15.88 26.57
CA LYS A 38 1.67 -16.46 25.54
C LYS A 38 0.91 -16.89 24.28
N SER A 39 -0.27 -17.48 24.43
CA SER A 39 -1.14 -17.92 23.33
C SER A 39 -1.69 -16.73 22.52
N ARG A 40 -2.15 -15.69 23.21
CA ARG A 40 -2.63 -14.43 22.62
C ARG A 40 -1.54 -13.74 21.79
N TRP A 41 -0.36 -13.56 22.38
CA TRP A 41 0.76 -12.93 21.68
C TRP A 41 1.33 -13.74 20.53
N ARG A 42 1.24 -15.08 20.57
CA ARG A 42 1.52 -15.91 19.39
C ARG A 42 0.55 -15.58 18.25
N SER A 43 -0.74 -15.44 18.55
CA SER A 43 -1.77 -15.11 17.55
C SER A 43 -1.58 -13.69 16.99
N ILE A 44 -1.26 -12.70 17.84
CA ILE A 44 -0.92 -11.33 17.40
C ILE A 44 0.30 -11.33 16.46
N ARG A 45 1.35 -12.12 16.76
CA ARG A 45 2.53 -12.21 15.87
C ARG A 45 2.21 -12.83 14.51
N ILE A 46 1.28 -13.78 14.44
CA ILE A 46 0.79 -14.30 13.14
C ILE A 46 0.12 -13.18 12.37
N MET A 47 -0.68 -12.34 13.02
CA MET A 47 -1.32 -11.20 12.35
C MET A 47 -0.31 -10.18 11.82
N TYR A 48 0.79 -9.92 12.55
CA TYR A 48 1.91 -9.11 12.04
C TYR A 48 2.50 -9.73 10.76
N LEU A 49 2.68 -11.06 10.76
CA LEU A 49 3.22 -11.78 9.60
C LEU A 49 2.24 -11.79 8.42
N THR A 50 0.93 -11.96 8.67
CA THR A 50 -0.12 -11.82 7.65
C THR A 50 -0.08 -10.44 7.01
N MET A 51 0.08 -9.39 7.83
CA MET A 51 0.18 -8.01 7.34
C MET A 51 1.44 -7.80 6.49
N PHE A 52 2.57 -8.37 6.92
CA PHE A 52 3.83 -8.36 6.18
C PHE A 52 3.68 -9.04 4.81
N PHE A 53 3.16 -10.27 4.76
CA PHE A 53 2.96 -11.01 3.50
C PHE A 53 1.99 -10.32 2.54
N SER A 54 0.88 -9.77 3.05
CA SER A 54 -0.07 -8.99 2.24
C SER A 54 0.62 -7.76 1.61
N SER A 55 1.47 -7.07 2.38
CA SER A 55 2.21 -5.90 1.90
C SER A 55 3.30 -6.25 0.87
N VAL A 56 4.04 -7.35 1.08
CA VAL A 56 4.99 -7.87 0.08
C VAL A 56 4.27 -8.19 -1.22
N GLY A 57 3.15 -8.92 -1.16
CA GLY A 57 2.37 -9.31 -2.34
C GLY A 57 1.81 -8.12 -3.12
N PHE A 58 1.42 -7.04 -2.45
CA PHE A 58 1.02 -5.80 -3.09
C PHE A 58 2.19 -5.12 -3.83
N SER A 59 3.32 -4.94 -3.13
CA SER A 59 4.43 -4.10 -3.61
C SER A 59 5.30 -4.80 -4.66
N ILE A 60 5.42 -6.13 -4.61
CA ILE A 60 6.33 -6.89 -5.48
C ILE A 60 6.04 -6.70 -6.98
N VAL A 61 4.78 -6.49 -7.37
CA VAL A 61 4.38 -6.39 -8.78
C VAL A 61 4.50 -4.98 -9.36
N ILE A 62 4.58 -3.94 -8.53
CA ILE A 62 4.33 -2.56 -8.97
C ILE A 62 5.30 -2.13 -10.08
N MET A 63 6.60 -2.41 -9.92
CA MET A 63 7.62 -2.02 -10.91
C MET A 63 7.53 -2.80 -12.22
N SER A 64 6.92 -3.99 -12.22
CA SER A 64 6.83 -4.88 -13.38
C SER A 64 5.50 -4.85 -14.11
N ILE A 65 4.42 -4.34 -13.52
CA ILE A 65 3.10 -4.29 -14.16
C ILE A 65 3.18 -3.58 -15.51
N TRP A 66 3.84 -2.41 -15.59
CA TRP A 66 3.92 -1.67 -16.85
C TRP A 66 4.71 -2.42 -17.94
N PRO A 67 5.96 -2.86 -17.70
CA PRO A 67 6.68 -3.74 -18.61
C PRO A 67 5.91 -4.98 -19.06
N TYR A 68 5.21 -5.65 -18.13
CA TYR A 68 4.45 -6.84 -18.44
C TYR A 68 3.22 -6.52 -19.29
N LEU A 69 2.52 -5.43 -18.98
CA LEU A 69 1.39 -4.93 -19.76
C LEU A 69 1.80 -4.63 -21.21
N GLN A 70 2.94 -3.96 -21.41
CA GLN A 70 3.51 -3.70 -22.73
C GLN A 70 3.90 -4.98 -23.49
N GLN A 71 4.26 -6.05 -22.77
CA GLN A 71 4.58 -7.34 -23.37
C GLN A 71 3.32 -8.07 -23.87
N ILE A 72 2.24 -8.05 -23.09
CA ILE A 72 1.01 -8.81 -23.38
C ILE A 72 0.02 -8.07 -24.28
N ASP A 73 0.07 -6.73 -24.31
CA ASP A 73 -0.82 -5.86 -25.09
C ASP A 73 -0.11 -4.56 -25.47
N LYS A 74 0.40 -4.49 -26.70
CA LYS A 74 1.08 -3.30 -27.23
C LYS A 74 0.16 -2.09 -27.43
N THR A 75 -1.16 -2.28 -27.37
CA THR A 75 -2.14 -1.18 -27.47
C THR A 75 -2.39 -0.48 -26.14
N ALA A 76 -1.84 -0.99 -25.05
CA ALA A 76 -2.02 -0.41 -23.74
C ALA A 76 -1.20 0.87 -23.60
N ASP A 77 -1.84 1.92 -23.06
CA ASP A 77 -1.23 3.20 -22.78
C ASP A 77 -1.06 3.40 -21.26
N PRO A 78 -0.28 4.41 -20.82
CA PRO A 78 -0.12 4.68 -19.39
C PRO A 78 -1.44 5.00 -18.69
N SER A 79 -2.46 5.51 -19.39
CA SER A 79 -3.80 5.76 -18.83
C SER A 79 -4.42 4.48 -18.28
N PHE A 80 -4.31 3.37 -19.03
CA PHE A 80 -4.83 2.08 -18.59
C PHE A 80 -4.04 1.47 -17.42
N LEU A 81 -2.73 1.72 -17.34
CA LEU A 81 -1.90 1.33 -16.18
C LEU A 81 -2.46 1.91 -14.87
N GLY A 82 -2.87 3.18 -14.89
CA GLY A 82 -3.45 3.85 -13.73
C GLY A 82 -4.69 3.12 -13.21
N TRP A 83 -5.57 2.66 -14.10
CA TRP A 83 -6.73 1.85 -13.75
C TRP A 83 -6.37 0.46 -13.20
N ILE A 84 -5.34 -0.19 -13.74
CA ILE A 84 -4.85 -1.48 -13.23
C ILE A 84 -4.31 -1.35 -11.80
N ILE A 85 -3.58 -0.28 -11.50
CA ILE A 85 -3.04 -0.06 -10.14
C ILE A 85 -4.17 0.32 -9.18
N ALA A 86 -5.07 1.21 -9.60
CA ALA A 86 -6.22 1.63 -8.80
C ALA A 86 -7.20 0.49 -8.50
N SER A 87 -7.36 -0.49 -9.41
CA SER A 87 -8.31 -1.58 -9.25
C SER A 87 -8.04 -2.43 -7.99
N TYR A 88 -6.77 -2.56 -7.59
CA TYR A 88 -6.40 -3.20 -6.33
C TYR A 88 -7.01 -2.48 -5.11
N SER A 89 -6.84 -1.16 -5.03
CA SER A 89 -7.37 -0.37 -3.93
C SER A 89 -8.90 -0.28 -3.96
N ILE A 90 -9.52 -0.27 -5.14
CA ILE A 90 -10.98 -0.41 -5.29
C ILE A 90 -11.45 -1.74 -4.70
N GLY A 91 -10.81 -2.85 -5.08
CA GLY A 91 -11.13 -4.18 -4.56
C GLY A 91 -11.00 -4.24 -3.04
N GLN A 92 -9.91 -3.70 -2.49
CA GLN A 92 -9.67 -3.66 -1.05
C GLN A 92 -10.71 -2.81 -0.31
N MET A 93 -11.07 -1.65 -0.87
CA MET A 93 -12.05 -0.74 -0.27
C MET A 93 -13.44 -1.39 -0.19
N ILE A 94 -13.86 -2.12 -1.23
CA ILE A 94 -15.13 -2.86 -1.24
C ILE A 94 -15.09 -4.06 -0.29
N ALA A 95 -13.97 -4.77 -0.25
CA ALA A 95 -13.82 -5.97 0.56
C ALA A 95 -13.69 -5.68 2.06
N SER A 96 -13.16 -4.52 2.45
CA SER A 96 -12.87 -4.20 3.85
C SER A 96 -14.13 -4.20 4.74
N PRO A 97 -15.25 -3.54 4.39
CA PRO A 97 -16.50 -3.67 5.13
C PRO A 97 -17.07 -5.08 5.13
N PHE A 98 -17.00 -5.77 3.97
CA PHE A 98 -17.54 -7.13 3.83
C PHE A 98 -16.86 -8.12 4.78
N PHE A 99 -15.53 -8.20 4.74
CA PHE A 99 -14.77 -9.05 5.64
C PHE A 99 -14.78 -8.55 7.08
N GLY A 100 -14.84 -7.22 7.30
CA GLY A 100 -14.97 -6.63 8.63
C GLY A 100 -16.24 -7.09 9.34
N THR A 101 -17.41 -6.94 8.70
CA THR A 101 -18.69 -7.38 9.26
C THR A 101 -18.74 -8.90 9.44
N TRP A 102 -18.24 -9.68 8.46
CA TRP A 102 -18.13 -11.13 8.60
C TRP A 102 -17.29 -11.50 9.82
N SER A 103 -16.16 -10.83 10.03
CA SER A 103 -15.26 -11.07 11.17
C SER A 103 -15.85 -10.70 12.54
N ASN A 104 -16.92 -9.91 12.56
CA ASN A 104 -17.66 -9.58 13.78
C ASN A 104 -18.72 -10.64 14.11
N CYS A 105 -19.34 -11.24 13.09
CA CYS A 105 -20.41 -12.24 13.28
C CYS A 105 -19.90 -13.68 13.36
N ARG A 106 -18.68 -13.96 12.86
CA ARG A 106 -18.08 -15.30 12.80
C ARG A 106 -16.64 -15.27 13.30
N PRO A 107 -16.06 -16.42 13.67
CA PRO A 107 -14.66 -16.50 14.06
C PRO A 107 -13.75 -15.90 12.98
N ARG A 108 -12.83 -15.02 13.39
CA ARG A 108 -12.01 -14.23 12.45
C ARG A 108 -11.10 -15.08 11.55
N ARG A 109 -10.88 -16.34 11.91
CA ARG A 109 -10.15 -17.33 11.11
C ARG A 109 -10.81 -17.55 9.73
N GLU A 110 -12.14 -17.63 9.65
CA GLU A 110 -12.85 -17.88 8.40
C GLU A 110 -12.61 -16.77 7.35
N PRO A 111 -12.91 -15.48 7.62
CA PRO A 111 -12.69 -14.42 6.65
C PRO A 111 -11.21 -14.25 6.28
N LEU A 112 -10.26 -14.50 7.19
CA LEU A 112 -8.83 -14.44 6.89
C LEU A 112 -8.36 -15.52 5.91
N VAL A 113 -8.84 -16.76 6.07
CA VAL A 113 -8.51 -17.87 5.15
C VAL A 113 -9.14 -17.65 3.79
N VAL A 114 -10.43 -17.25 3.75
CA VAL A 114 -11.16 -17.03 2.49
C VAL A 114 -10.55 -15.87 1.70
N SER A 115 -10.30 -14.73 2.32
CA SER A 115 -9.68 -13.57 1.67
C SER A 115 -8.26 -13.88 1.15
N THR A 116 -7.46 -14.61 1.91
CA THR A 116 -6.13 -15.07 1.45
C THR A 116 -6.26 -16.07 0.31
N GLY A 117 -7.23 -16.98 0.35
CA GLY A 117 -7.54 -17.93 -0.73
C GLY A 117 -7.91 -17.22 -2.04
N ILE A 118 -8.74 -16.19 -1.97
CA ILE A 118 -9.10 -15.33 -3.12
C ILE A 118 -7.83 -14.68 -3.69
N SER A 119 -6.95 -14.16 -2.84
CA SER A 119 -5.68 -13.56 -3.26
C SER A 119 -4.79 -14.56 -4.03
N ILE A 120 -4.68 -15.79 -3.54
CA ILE A 120 -3.91 -16.87 -4.20
C ILE A 120 -4.50 -17.21 -5.57
N ALA A 121 -5.83 -17.41 -5.65
CA ALA A 121 -6.51 -17.70 -6.90
C ALA A 121 -6.34 -16.57 -7.92
N ALA A 122 -6.44 -15.31 -7.47
CA ALA A 122 -6.26 -14.13 -8.30
C ALA A 122 -4.81 -13.95 -8.78
N ASN A 123 -3.82 -14.31 -7.95
CA ASN A 123 -2.42 -14.35 -8.35
C ASN A 123 -2.16 -15.41 -9.43
N PHE A 124 -2.80 -16.59 -9.34
CA PHE A 124 -2.75 -17.56 -10.44
C PHE A 124 -3.40 -17.01 -11.71
N LEU A 125 -4.56 -16.35 -11.60
CA LEU A 125 -5.20 -15.69 -12.74
C LEU A 125 -4.23 -14.70 -13.41
N TYR A 126 -3.53 -13.87 -12.63
CA TYR A 126 -2.53 -12.91 -13.13
C TYR A 126 -1.38 -13.62 -13.89
N ALA A 127 -0.88 -14.74 -13.36
CA ALA A 127 0.18 -15.52 -14.02
C ALA A 127 -0.27 -16.09 -15.39
N TYR A 128 -1.56 -16.35 -15.54
CA TYR A 128 -2.18 -16.88 -16.76
C TYR A 128 -2.77 -15.82 -17.70
N VAL A 129 -2.57 -14.52 -17.44
CA VAL A 129 -3.09 -13.43 -18.30
C VAL A 129 -2.61 -13.49 -19.75
N HIS A 130 -1.51 -14.19 -20.02
CA HIS A 130 -0.95 -14.36 -21.37
C HIS A 130 -1.67 -15.43 -22.22
N LEU A 131 -2.54 -16.25 -21.62
CA LEU A 131 -3.24 -17.35 -22.30
C LEU A 131 -4.38 -16.90 -23.22
N PRO A 132 -5.29 -15.99 -22.79
CA PRO A 132 -6.35 -15.50 -23.66
C PRO A 132 -5.75 -14.84 -24.93
N PRO A 133 -6.34 -15.08 -26.11
CA PRO A 133 -5.82 -14.52 -27.36
C PRO A 133 -6.14 -13.03 -27.56
N SER A 134 -7.08 -12.48 -26.78
CA SER A 134 -7.51 -11.08 -26.90
C SER A 134 -7.87 -10.48 -25.54
N HIS A 135 -7.82 -9.15 -25.44
CA HIS A 135 -8.26 -8.39 -24.27
C HIS A 135 -7.43 -8.61 -22.98
N ASN A 136 -6.15 -8.97 -23.11
CA ASN A 136 -5.25 -9.33 -22.01
C ASN A 136 -5.15 -8.26 -20.92
N LYS A 137 -5.17 -6.97 -21.29
CA LYS A 137 -5.15 -5.86 -20.33
C LYS A 137 -6.33 -5.89 -19.34
N TYR A 138 -7.52 -6.31 -19.77
CA TYR A 138 -8.70 -6.41 -18.89
C TYR A 138 -8.61 -7.60 -17.93
N TYR A 139 -8.03 -8.72 -18.36
CA TYR A 139 -7.76 -9.85 -17.45
C TYR A 139 -6.75 -9.48 -16.37
N MET A 140 -5.71 -8.71 -16.72
CA MET A 140 -4.79 -8.15 -15.73
C MET A 140 -5.50 -7.24 -14.72
N LEU A 141 -6.36 -6.34 -15.22
CA LEU A 141 -7.16 -5.44 -14.37
C LEU A 141 -8.05 -6.23 -13.40
N ALA A 142 -8.74 -7.25 -13.89
CA ALA A 142 -9.60 -8.12 -13.08
C ALA A 142 -8.80 -8.91 -12.04
N ALA A 143 -7.66 -9.49 -12.42
CA ALA A 143 -6.79 -10.18 -11.48
C ALA A 143 -6.30 -9.24 -10.36
N ARG A 144 -5.88 -8.02 -10.70
CA ARG A 144 -5.44 -7.02 -9.71
C ARG A 144 -6.58 -6.59 -8.78
N ALA A 145 -7.80 -6.44 -9.29
CA ALA A 145 -8.98 -6.15 -8.50
C ALA A 145 -9.31 -7.28 -7.51
N LEU A 146 -9.22 -8.55 -7.94
CA LEU A 146 -9.46 -9.71 -7.09
C LEU A 146 -8.37 -9.89 -6.02
N VAL A 147 -7.10 -9.66 -6.35
CA VAL A 147 -6.02 -9.61 -5.35
C VAL A 147 -6.29 -8.49 -4.33
N GLY A 148 -6.79 -7.34 -4.80
CA GLY A 148 -7.24 -6.25 -3.93
C GLY A 148 -8.40 -6.64 -3.02
N PHE A 149 -9.39 -7.35 -3.55
CA PHE A 149 -10.50 -7.87 -2.77
C PHE A 149 -10.01 -8.80 -1.66
N GLY A 150 -9.06 -9.69 -1.97
CA GLY A 150 -8.41 -10.52 -0.95
C GLY A 150 -7.58 -9.74 0.08
N ALA A 151 -7.09 -8.54 -0.25
CA ALA A 151 -6.41 -7.63 0.69
C ALA A 151 -7.36 -6.96 1.70
N GLY A 152 -8.68 -7.21 1.62
CA GLY A 152 -9.63 -6.86 2.69
C GLY A 152 -9.30 -7.51 4.04
N ASN A 153 -8.41 -8.53 4.06
CA ASN A 153 -7.86 -9.13 5.28
C ASN A 153 -7.19 -8.12 6.23
N VAL A 154 -6.68 -6.99 5.71
CA VAL A 154 -6.07 -5.92 6.50
C VAL A 154 -7.05 -5.36 7.54
N ALA A 155 -8.33 -5.20 7.17
CA ALA A 155 -9.35 -4.70 8.08
C ALA A 155 -9.60 -5.68 9.24
N VAL A 156 -9.67 -6.97 8.93
CA VAL A 156 -9.85 -8.05 9.91
C VAL A 156 -8.67 -8.16 10.86
N VAL A 157 -7.44 -8.08 10.34
CA VAL A 157 -6.21 -8.08 11.14
C VAL A 157 -6.21 -6.92 12.13
N ARG A 158 -6.48 -5.69 11.66
CA ARG A 158 -6.50 -4.50 12.53
C ARG A 158 -7.61 -4.61 13.58
N SER A 159 -8.80 -5.09 13.22
CA SER A 159 -9.87 -5.32 14.19
C SER A 159 -9.50 -6.37 15.24
N TYR A 160 -8.90 -7.49 14.84
CA TYR A 160 -8.47 -8.52 15.78
C TYR A 160 -7.45 -7.99 16.78
N ILE A 161 -6.39 -7.33 16.30
CA ILE A 161 -5.33 -6.82 17.17
C ILE A 161 -5.92 -5.80 18.15
N ALA A 162 -6.85 -4.95 17.71
CA ALA A 162 -7.52 -3.99 18.58
C ALA A 162 -8.29 -4.68 19.72
N GLY A 163 -9.02 -5.75 19.41
CA GLY A 163 -9.80 -6.51 20.40
C GLY A 163 -9.01 -7.57 21.19
N ALA A 164 -7.78 -7.88 20.80
CA ALA A 164 -6.89 -8.83 21.48
C ALA A 164 -5.81 -8.12 22.31
N THR A 165 -5.87 -6.79 22.44
CA THR A 165 -4.92 -5.97 23.20
C THR A 165 -5.64 -5.02 24.15
N SER A 166 -5.09 -4.86 25.34
CA SER A 166 -5.54 -3.86 26.31
C SER A 166 -5.18 -2.45 25.84
N LEU A 167 -5.75 -1.41 26.47
CA LEU A 167 -5.45 -0.01 26.14
C LEU A 167 -3.95 0.32 26.17
N THR A 168 -3.21 -0.26 27.12
CA THR A 168 -1.77 -0.03 27.30
C THR A 168 -0.92 -0.72 26.23
N GLU A 169 -1.36 -1.88 25.73
CA GLU A 169 -0.66 -2.66 24.70
C GLU A 169 -1.02 -2.21 23.27
N ARG A 170 -2.25 -1.71 23.07
CA ARG A 170 -2.87 -1.47 21.76
C ARG A 170 -2.05 -0.57 20.86
N THR A 171 -1.58 0.57 21.37
CA THR A 171 -0.77 1.52 20.58
C THR A 171 0.52 0.88 20.07
N ASN A 172 1.22 0.14 20.93
CA ASN A 172 2.46 -0.55 20.54
C ASN A 172 2.18 -1.68 19.55
N ALA A 173 1.09 -2.43 19.73
CA ALA A 173 0.72 -3.51 18.82
C ALA A 173 0.32 -2.99 17.43
N MET A 174 -0.45 -1.89 17.37
CA MET A 174 -0.81 -1.23 16.11
C MET A 174 0.40 -0.60 15.41
N ALA A 175 1.32 -0.02 16.18
CA ALA A 175 2.57 0.50 15.65
C ALA A 175 3.42 -0.62 15.02
N ASN A 176 3.58 -1.75 15.72
CA ASN A 176 4.31 -2.91 15.21
C ASN A 176 3.65 -3.53 13.97
N THR A 177 2.32 -3.59 13.92
CA THR A 177 1.57 -4.02 12.74
C THR A 177 1.90 -3.14 11.52
N SER A 178 1.93 -1.82 11.72
CA SER A 178 2.22 -0.85 10.67
C SER A 178 3.70 -0.90 10.25
N ALA A 179 4.61 -1.16 11.19
CA ALA A 179 6.02 -1.39 10.90
C ALA A 179 6.23 -2.65 10.03
N CYS A 180 5.59 -3.77 10.38
CA CYS A 180 5.63 -4.98 9.56
C CYS A 180 5.07 -4.76 8.15
N GLN A 181 3.98 -4.00 8.02
CA GLN A 181 3.45 -3.60 6.72
C GLN A 181 4.48 -2.79 5.92
N ALA A 182 5.11 -1.77 6.53
CA ALA A 182 6.11 -0.93 5.89
C ALA A 182 7.33 -1.74 5.42
N VAL A 183 7.85 -2.64 6.26
CA VAL A 183 8.96 -3.53 5.88
C VAL A 183 8.58 -4.43 4.71
N GLY A 184 7.37 -5.00 4.71
CA GLY A 184 6.89 -5.81 3.58
C GLY A 184 6.78 -5.00 2.29
N PHE A 185 6.32 -3.76 2.40
CA PHE A 185 6.21 -2.85 1.26
C PHE A 185 7.58 -2.52 0.67
N ILE A 186 8.59 -2.27 1.52
CA ILE A 186 9.99 -1.99 1.11
C ILE A 186 10.67 -3.21 0.50
N LEU A 187 10.42 -4.41 1.02
CA LEU A 187 11.04 -5.63 0.51
C LEU A 187 10.43 -6.10 -0.81
N GLY A 188 9.21 -5.69 -1.17
CA GLY A 188 8.57 -6.05 -2.43
C GLY A 188 9.45 -5.78 -3.66
N PRO A 189 9.87 -4.53 -3.92
CA PRO A 189 10.72 -4.17 -5.06
C PRO A 189 12.09 -4.86 -5.04
N VAL A 190 12.62 -5.17 -3.85
CA VAL A 190 13.85 -5.94 -3.69
C VAL A 190 13.67 -7.39 -4.19
N PHE A 191 12.59 -8.06 -3.76
CA PHE A 191 12.26 -9.39 -4.28
C PHE A 191 11.97 -9.37 -5.78
N GLN A 192 11.28 -8.34 -6.28
CA GLN A 192 11.04 -8.13 -7.71
C GLN A 192 12.34 -8.05 -8.51
N THR A 193 13.31 -7.29 -7.98
CA THR A 193 14.63 -7.14 -8.59
C THR A 193 15.36 -8.49 -8.63
N LEU A 194 15.25 -9.31 -7.58
CA LEU A 194 15.83 -10.66 -7.58
C LEU A 194 15.22 -11.55 -8.67
N PHE A 195 13.90 -11.50 -8.86
CA PHE A 195 13.22 -12.27 -9.91
C PHE A 195 13.52 -11.79 -11.34
N SER A 196 14.00 -10.55 -11.51
CA SER A 196 14.46 -10.05 -12.80
C SER A 196 15.64 -10.85 -13.39
N LEU A 197 16.39 -11.56 -12.55
CA LEU A 197 17.49 -12.43 -12.96
C LEU A 197 17.03 -13.59 -13.84
N ILE A 198 15.77 -14.04 -13.70
CA ILE A 198 15.15 -15.08 -14.53
C ILE A 198 15.07 -14.64 -16.01
N GLY A 199 14.91 -13.34 -16.26
CA GLY A 199 14.77 -12.78 -17.61
C GLY A 199 13.34 -12.82 -18.14
N GLU A 200 13.13 -12.20 -19.32
CA GLU A 200 11.80 -11.98 -19.91
C GLU A 200 11.23 -13.24 -20.56
N LYS A 201 12.10 -14.06 -21.17
CA LYS A 201 11.72 -15.32 -21.82
C LYS A 201 11.45 -16.42 -20.78
N GLY A 202 12.20 -16.40 -19.67
CA GLY A 202 12.02 -17.32 -18.56
C GLY A 202 12.02 -18.80 -18.96
N ILE A 203 11.29 -19.60 -18.19
CA ILE A 203 11.08 -21.03 -18.41
C ILE A 203 9.59 -21.26 -18.67
N SER A 204 9.23 -21.79 -19.84
CA SER A 204 7.85 -22.13 -20.17
C SER A 204 7.61 -23.63 -20.04
N TRP A 205 6.70 -24.04 -19.16
CA TRP A 205 6.24 -25.43 -19.06
C TRP A 205 5.02 -25.64 -19.94
N LYS A 206 5.20 -26.36 -21.06
CA LYS A 206 4.12 -26.64 -22.02
C LYS A 206 2.99 -27.51 -21.45
N ALA A 207 3.27 -28.36 -20.46
CA ALA A 207 2.27 -29.27 -19.88
C ALA A 207 1.17 -28.55 -19.09
N ILE A 208 1.49 -27.42 -18.46
CA ILE A 208 0.56 -26.62 -17.63
C ILE A 208 0.31 -25.22 -18.22
N TYR A 209 0.85 -24.95 -19.41
CA TYR A 209 0.83 -23.64 -20.06
C TYR A 209 1.31 -22.48 -19.16
N LEU A 210 2.22 -22.76 -18.22
CA LEU A 210 2.74 -21.77 -17.30
C LEU A 210 4.06 -21.20 -17.85
N GLN A 211 4.11 -19.88 -18.04
CA GLN A 211 5.34 -19.17 -18.35
C GLN A 211 5.90 -18.56 -17.08
N LEU A 212 7.00 -19.12 -16.56
CA LEU A 212 7.73 -18.57 -15.42
C LEU A 212 8.77 -17.59 -15.91
N ASN A 213 8.46 -16.30 -15.87
CA ASN A 213 9.35 -15.20 -16.25
C ASN A 213 9.48 -14.19 -15.11
N MET A 214 10.23 -13.10 -15.32
CA MET A 214 10.41 -12.05 -14.32
C MET A 214 9.11 -11.33 -13.87
N TYR A 215 8.01 -11.51 -14.61
CA TYR A 215 6.71 -10.85 -14.34
C TYR A 215 5.73 -11.77 -13.61
N THR A 216 5.78 -13.07 -13.89
CA THR A 216 4.89 -14.08 -13.29
C THR A 216 5.48 -14.73 -12.04
N ALA A 217 6.80 -14.92 -11.97
CA ALA A 217 7.48 -15.47 -10.80
C ALA A 217 7.20 -14.69 -9.49
N PRO A 218 7.19 -13.35 -9.47
CA PRO A 218 6.84 -12.56 -8.29
C PRO A 218 5.44 -12.88 -7.73
N VAL A 219 4.48 -13.08 -8.63
CA VAL A 219 3.09 -13.34 -8.28
C VAL A 219 2.90 -14.76 -7.76
N LEU A 220 3.61 -15.73 -8.34
CA LEU A 220 3.66 -17.09 -7.82
C LEU A 220 4.34 -17.16 -6.45
N PHE A 221 5.38 -16.35 -6.22
CA PHE A 221 5.98 -16.19 -4.90
C PHE A 221 4.97 -15.60 -3.90
N GLY A 222 4.19 -14.59 -4.32
CA GLY A 222 3.07 -14.07 -3.53
C GLY A 222 2.03 -15.15 -3.18
N SER A 223 1.68 -16.03 -4.13
CA SER A 223 0.81 -17.20 -3.87
C SER A 223 1.42 -18.16 -2.85
N LEU A 224 2.72 -18.44 -2.94
CA LEU A 224 3.42 -19.28 -1.96
C LEU A 224 3.35 -18.67 -0.54
N LEU A 225 3.63 -17.37 -0.41
CA LEU A 225 3.49 -16.66 0.87
C LEU A 225 2.05 -16.72 1.39
N GLY A 226 1.05 -16.62 0.51
CA GLY A 226 -0.36 -16.80 0.86
C GLY A 226 -0.69 -18.20 1.39
N ILE A 227 -0.16 -19.25 0.77
CA ILE A 227 -0.35 -20.64 1.23
C ILE A 227 0.27 -20.82 2.61
N ILE A 228 1.51 -20.34 2.81
CA ILE A 228 2.18 -20.36 4.13
C ILE A 228 1.33 -19.62 5.15
N ASN A 229 0.78 -18.45 4.80
CA ASN A 229 -0.09 -17.69 5.68
C ASN A 229 -1.35 -18.46 6.10
N ILE A 230 -2.02 -19.12 5.15
CA ILE A 230 -3.19 -19.97 5.44
C ILE A 230 -2.82 -21.10 6.39
N VAL A 231 -1.70 -21.80 6.15
CA VAL A 231 -1.24 -22.88 7.02
C VAL A 231 -0.98 -22.37 8.45
N LEU A 232 -0.34 -21.20 8.59
CA LEU A 232 -0.09 -20.58 9.90
C LEU A 232 -1.38 -20.17 10.61
N ILE A 233 -2.34 -19.60 9.88
CA ILE A 233 -3.66 -19.25 10.42
C ILE A 233 -4.44 -20.49 10.83
N ILE A 234 -4.36 -21.59 10.08
CA ILE A 234 -5.09 -22.82 10.40
C ILE A 234 -4.46 -23.55 11.60
N ALA A 235 -3.13 -23.62 11.66
CA ALA A 235 -2.41 -24.44 12.63
C ALA A 235 -2.17 -23.75 13.98
N VAL A 236 -1.92 -22.42 13.97
CA VAL A 236 -1.37 -21.73 15.16
C VAL A 236 -2.32 -20.64 15.68
N PHE A 237 -3.11 -19.99 14.82
CA PHE A 237 -4.00 -18.91 15.25
C PHE A 237 -5.12 -19.43 16.15
N ARG A 238 -5.26 -18.79 17.30
CA ARG A 238 -6.37 -18.99 18.24
C ARG A 238 -7.01 -17.65 18.54
N GLU A 239 -8.33 -17.64 18.59
CA GLU A 239 -9.08 -16.43 18.87
C GLU A 239 -8.99 -16.07 20.35
N HIS A 240 -8.72 -14.80 20.64
CA HIS A 240 -8.63 -14.25 21.98
C HIS A 240 -9.30 -12.87 21.97
N HIS A 241 -9.98 -12.54 23.06
CA HIS A 241 -10.58 -11.23 23.28
C HIS A 241 -10.24 -10.74 24.68
N VAL A 242 -9.87 -9.47 24.78
CA VAL A 242 -9.39 -8.83 26.01
C VAL A 242 -10.07 -7.47 26.13
N ASP A 243 -10.56 -7.16 27.34
CA ASP A 243 -11.13 -5.85 27.67
C ASP A 243 -10.06 -4.75 27.76
N ASP A 244 -10.49 -3.51 27.99
CA ASP A 244 -9.58 -2.35 28.08
C ASP A 244 -8.59 -2.45 29.26
N LEU A 245 -8.95 -3.20 30.31
CA LEU A 245 -8.14 -3.44 31.52
C LEU A 245 -7.21 -4.67 31.39
N GLY A 246 -7.29 -5.44 30.31
CA GLY A 246 -6.45 -6.64 30.10
C GLY A 246 -7.09 -7.96 30.55
N ARG A 247 -8.36 -7.98 30.93
CA ARG A 247 -9.07 -9.16 31.39
C ARG A 247 -9.62 -9.96 30.20
N PRO A 248 -9.49 -11.29 30.20
CA PRO A 248 -10.02 -12.13 29.13
C PRO A 248 -11.55 -12.13 29.17
N GLN A 249 -12.18 -11.88 28.02
CA GLN A 249 -13.65 -11.85 27.89
C GLN A 249 -14.14 -12.93 26.94
N ASN A 250 -15.13 -13.71 27.37
CA ASN A 250 -15.82 -14.65 26.49
C ASN A 250 -16.74 -13.85 25.58
N SER A 251 -16.55 -14.01 24.28
CA SER A 251 -17.08 -13.13 23.25
C SER A 251 -18.60 -13.23 23.06
N ILE A 252 -19.16 -12.08 22.66
CA ILE A 252 -20.44 -11.82 21.97
C ILE A 252 -21.58 -11.37 22.90
N ASN A 253 -21.91 -10.08 22.79
CA ASN A 253 -23.06 -9.33 23.32
C ASN A 253 -22.97 -8.80 24.75
N THR A 254 -22.10 -7.81 24.98
CA THR A 254 -22.27 -6.75 25.98
C THR A 254 -21.24 -5.70 25.58
N GLU A 255 -21.57 -4.49 25.13
CA GLU A 255 -22.20 -3.40 25.86
C GLU A 255 -22.75 -2.40 24.83
N THR A 256 -23.99 -1.91 24.97
CA THR A 256 -24.51 -0.87 24.03
C THR A 256 -25.32 0.23 24.71
N GLU A 257 -25.48 0.25 26.03
CA GLU A 257 -26.31 1.31 26.67
C GLU A 257 -25.54 2.28 27.57
N GLU A 258 -24.54 1.85 28.35
CA GLU A 258 -23.81 2.79 29.23
C GLU A 258 -22.74 3.64 28.51
N ASN A 259 -22.20 3.20 27.37
CA ASN A 259 -21.18 3.93 26.63
C ASN A 259 -21.72 5.13 25.83
N ASN A 260 -23.04 5.20 25.56
CA ASN A 260 -23.58 6.25 24.70
C ASN A 260 -23.59 7.64 25.36
N GLU A 261 -23.78 7.73 26.68
CA GLU A 261 -23.82 9.02 27.39
C GLU A 261 -22.43 9.66 27.54
N VAL A 262 -21.39 8.87 27.84
CA VAL A 262 -19.99 9.34 27.96
C VAL A 262 -19.37 9.64 26.59
N VAL A 263 -19.74 8.87 25.55
CA VAL A 263 -19.29 9.12 24.16
C VAL A 263 -19.88 10.42 23.61
N GLN A 264 -21.13 10.75 23.96
CA GLN A 264 -21.81 11.93 23.45
C GLN A 264 -21.25 13.24 24.04
N ASP A 265 -20.79 13.23 25.30
CA ASP A 265 -20.17 14.39 25.93
C ASP A 265 -18.75 14.66 25.36
N ASN A 266 -17.94 13.62 25.15
CA ASN A 266 -16.61 13.74 24.54
C ASN A 266 -16.65 14.15 23.05
N GLN A 267 -17.67 13.73 22.30
CA GLN A 267 -17.86 14.10 20.89
C GLN A 267 -18.03 15.62 20.72
N ARG A 268 -18.63 16.31 21.70
CA ARG A 268 -18.88 17.76 21.67
C ARG A 268 -17.60 18.60 21.73
N TYR A 269 -16.50 18.01 22.20
CA TYR A 269 -15.19 18.64 22.31
C TYR A 269 -14.20 18.22 21.21
N ILE A 270 -14.66 17.71 20.06
CA ILE A 270 -13.79 17.41 18.91
C ILE A 270 -13.68 18.64 18.00
N ASP A 271 -12.48 18.96 17.51
CA ASP A 271 -12.31 20.04 16.52
C ASP A 271 -12.44 19.40 15.14
N HIS A 272 -13.66 19.42 14.62
CA HIS A 272 -13.96 18.85 13.31
C HIS A 272 -13.12 19.49 12.19
N VAL A 273 -12.72 20.76 12.32
CA VAL A 273 -11.86 21.42 11.31
C VAL A 273 -10.46 20.81 11.35
N ALA A 274 -9.89 20.56 12.53
CA ALA A 274 -8.59 19.92 12.66
C ALA A 274 -8.61 18.46 12.15
N VAL A 275 -9.68 17.71 12.46
CA VAL A 275 -9.86 16.32 12.01
C VAL A 275 -9.99 16.23 10.49
N VAL A 276 -10.83 17.07 9.87
CA VAL A 276 -11.01 17.08 8.40
C VAL A 276 -9.74 17.54 7.69
N SER A 277 -9.08 18.58 8.21
CA SER A 277 -7.83 19.08 7.62
C SER A 277 -6.71 18.04 7.68
N THR A 278 -6.59 17.31 8.78
CA THR A 278 -5.59 16.24 8.92
C THR A 278 -5.90 15.06 8.00
N ASN A 279 -7.18 14.69 7.83
CA ASN A 279 -7.59 13.67 6.85
C ASN A 279 -7.22 14.09 5.42
N PHE A 280 -7.45 15.35 5.06
CA PHE A 280 -7.09 15.87 3.75
C PHE A 280 -5.57 15.87 3.53
N LEU A 281 -4.78 16.31 4.52
CA LEU A 281 -3.32 16.24 4.43
C LEU A 281 -2.85 14.79 4.26
N PHE A 282 -3.42 13.86 5.03
CA PHE A 282 -3.12 12.43 4.91
C PHE A 282 -3.47 11.87 3.53
N PHE A 283 -4.63 12.25 2.98
CA PHE A 283 -5.01 11.92 1.60
C PHE A 283 -3.95 12.43 0.61
N VAL A 284 -3.53 13.68 0.71
CA VAL A 284 -2.54 14.27 -0.22
C VAL A 284 -1.20 13.54 -0.12
N ILE A 285 -0.72 13.25 1.09
CA ILE A 285 0.56 12.55 1.30
C ILE A 285 0.53 11.17 0.64
N LEU A 286 -0.54 10.40 0.84
CA LEU A 286 -0.68 9.07 0.20
C LEU A 286 -0.93 9.15 -1.30
N PHE A 287 -1.61 10.20 -1.76
CA PHE A 287 -1.89 10.44 -3.17
C PHE A 287 -0.58 10.68 -3.93
N ILE A 288 0.27 11.57 -3.40
CA ILE A 288 1.58 11.87 -3.97
C ILE A 288 2.46 10.64 -4.07
N PHE A 289 2.49 9.83 -3.01
CA PHE A 289 3.23 8.57 -3.01
C PHE A 289 2.73 7.61 -4.08
N ALA A 290 1.41 7.41 -4.16
CA ALA A 290 0.78 6.54 -5.15
C ALA A 290 1.05 7.00 -6.60
N VAL A 291 1.08 8.33 -6.81
CA VAL A 291 1.42 8.94 -8.08
C VAL A 291 2.86 8.61 -8.49
N PHE A 292 3.83 8.89 -7.62
CA PHE A 292 5.24 8.64 -7.90
C PHE A 292 5.52 7.15 -8.16
N GLU A 293 4.98 6.30 -7.28
CA GLU A 293 5.07 4.84 -7.38
C GLU A 293 4.52 4.31 -8.72
N THR A 294 3.41 4.88 -9.21
CA THR A 294 2.76 4.45 -10.47
C THR A 294 3.58 4.84 -11.69
N ILE A 295 4.08 6.08 -11.73
CA ILE A 295 4.67 6.65 -12.95
C ILE A 295 6.17 6.39 -13.09
N ALA A 296 6.86 5.98 -12.03
CA ALA A 296 8.31 5.76 -12.03
C ALA A 296 8.79 4.85 -13.19
N THR A 297 8.17 3.68 -13.37
CA THR A 297 8.58 2.75 -14.44
C THR A 297 8.32 3.28 -15.86
N PRO A 298 7.10 3.73 -16.24
CA PRO A 298 6.89 4.29 -17.57
C PRO A 298 7.76 5.53 -17.82
N LEU A 299 7.90 6.42 -16.83
CA LEU A 299 8.74 7.63 -16.94
C LEU A 299 10.19 7.29 -17.29
N THR A 300 10.80 6.36 -16.55
CA THR A 300 12.21 5.98 -16.78
C THR A 300 12.43 5.24 -18.10
N MET A 301 11.45 4.45 -18.54
CA MET A 301 11.49 3.81 -19.87
C MET A 301 11.43 4.85 -20.99
N ASP A 302 10.52 5.82 -20.89
CA ASP A 302 10.30 6.85 -21.91
C ASP A 302 11.45 7.86 -21.97
N MET A 303 11.94 8.31 -20.79
CA MET A 303 12.99 9.34 -20.68
C MET A 303 14.39 8.83 -21.01
N TYR A 304 14.74 7.62 -20.56
CA TYR A 304 16.10 7.09 -20.67
C TYR A 304 16.26 5.99 -21.72
N ALA A 305 15.19 5.66 -22.45
CA ALA A 305 15.16 4.54 -23.38
C ALA A 305 15.68 3.23 -22.75
N TRP A 306 15.35 3.02 -21.47
CA TRP A 306 15.71 1.78 -20.78
C TRP A 306 14.86 0.62 -21.29
N THR A 307 15.49 -0.55 -21.46
CA THR A 307 14.74 -1.80 -21.70
C THR A 307 13.85 -2.12 -20.51
N ARG A 308 12.78 -2.88 -20.73
CA ARG A 308 11.88 -3.33 -19.65
C ARG A 308 12.65 -3.98 -18.49
N LYS A 309 13.55 -4.93 -18.78
CA LYS A 309 14.42 -5.54 -17.77
C LYS A 309 15.23 -4.50 -16.98
N LYS A 310 15.87 -3.55 -17.68
CA LYS A 310 16.71 -2.52 -17.04
C LYS A 310 15.89 -1.60 -16.14
N ALA A 311 14.70 -1.19 -16.61
CA ALA A 311 13.80 -0.35 -15.84
C ALA A 311 13.31 -1.02 -14.55
N VAL A 312 12.89 -2.29 -14.63
CA VAL A 312 12.47 -3.05 -13.44
C VAL A 312 13.60 -3.16 -12.41
N VAL A 313 14.82 -3.46 -12.86
CA VAL A 313 15.99 -3.60 -11.97
C VAL A 313 16.37 -2.28 -11.31
N ILE A 314 16.56 -1.23 -12.10
CA ILE A 314 17.07 0.03 -11.57
C ILE A 314 16.02 0.69 -10.67
N ASN A 315 14.75 0.75 -11.09
CA ASN A 315 13.70 1.31 -10.23
C ASN A 315 13.47 0.47 -8.98
N GLY A 316 13.58 -0.86 -9.07
CA GLY A 316 13.49 -1.73 -7.91
C GLY A 316 14.62 -1.50 -6.90
N LEU A 317 15.85 -1.28 -7.37
CA LEU A 317 16.99 -0.92 -6.51
C LEU A 317 16.83 0.48 -5.89
N ILE A 318 16.39 1.45 -6.68
CA ILE A 318 16.13 2.83 -6.23
C ILE A 318 15.07 2.82 -5.12
N LEU A 319 13.92 2.20 -5.36
CA LEU A 319 12.83 2.12 -4.38
C LEU A 319 13.22 1.30 -3.13
N GLY A 320 14.06 0.29 -3.29
CA GLY A 320 14.67 -0.44 -2.17
C GLY A 320 15.59 0.45 -1.31
N ALA A 321 16.42 1.27 -1.94
CA ALA A 321 17.31 2.21 -1.26
C ALA A 321 16.51 3.30 -0.52
N VAL A 322 15.50 3.90 -1.16
CA VAL A 322 14.56 4.85 -0.50
C VAL A 322 13.79 4.18 0.63
N GLY A 323 13.49 2.89 0.52
CA GLY A 323 12.88 2.13 1.60
C GLY A 323 13.79 2.05 2.84
N ILE A 324 15.09 1.76 2.65
CA ILE A 324 16.07 1.75 3.76
C ILE A 324 16.20 3.15 4.37
N GLU A 325 16.30 4.18 3.53
CA GLU A 325 16.29 5.58 3.95
C GLU A 325 15.04 5.91 4.77
N SER A 326 13.86 5.49 4.31
CA SER A 326 12.59 5.71 5.00
C SER A 326 12.58 5.09 6.40
N VAL A 327 13.18 3.91 6.59
CA VAL A 327 13.34 3.29 7.91
C VAL A 327 14.21 4.15 8.83
N VAL A 328 15.32 4.70 8.32
CA VAL A 328 16.18 5.60 9.08
C VAL A 328 15.44 6.88 9.46
N VAL A 329 14.66 7.45 8.54
CA VAL A 329 13.81 8.62 8.81
C VAL A 329 12.75 8.29 9.87
N PHE A 330 12.07 7.16 9.79
CA PHE A 330 11.08 6.75 10.78
C PHE A 330 11.67 6.67 12.20
N LEU A 331 12.88 6.11 12.35
CA LEU A 331 13.58 6.07 13.64
C LEU A 331 13.98 7.46 14.13
N SER A 332 14.43 8.32 13.22
CA SER A 332 14.89 9.68 13.52
C SER A 332 13.73 10.60 13.92
N VAL A 333 12.59 10.49 13.24
CA VAL A 333 11.40 11.32 13.47
C VAL A 333 10.87 11.18 14.89
N LYS A 334 10.95 9.99 15.50
CA LYS A 334 10.52 9.77 16.89
C LYS A 334 11.31 10.60 17.89
N GLU A 335 12.61 10.78 17.66
CA GLU A 335 13.45 11.57 18.54
C GLU A 335 13.34 13.06 18.22
N LEU A 336 13.24 13.39 16.93
CA LEU A 336 13.06 14.77 16.48
C LEU A 336 11.72 15.36 16.92
N SER A 337 10.65 14.54 16.98
CA SER A 337 9.31 15.00 17.35
C SER A 337 9.23 15.48 18.80
N LYS A 338 10.08 14.94 19.69
CA LYS A 338 10.21 15.41 21.08
C LYS A 338 10.87 16.79 21.16
N ARG A 339 11.75 17.13 20.22
CA ARG A 339 12.54 18.38 20.25
C ARG A 339 11.85 19.53 19.52
N ILE A 340 11.35 19.28 18.30
CA ILE A 340 10.84 20.32 17.39
C ILE A 340 9.30 20.32 17.35
N GLY A 341 8.66 19.25 17.85
CA GLY A 341 7.21 19.08 17.79
C GLY A 341 6.74 18.47 16.46
N GLU A 342 5.59 17.79 16.51
CA GLU A 342 5.07 16.97 15.40
C GLU A 342 4.59 17.82 14.21
N ARG A 343 4.05 19.02 14.46
CA ARG A 343 3.56 19.93 13.40
C ARG A 343 4.70 20.44 12.52
N ALA A 344 5.83 20.79 13.14
CA ALA A 344 6.99 21.30 12.43
C ALA A 344 7.62 20.22 11.54
N ILE A 345 7.65 18.96 12.00
CA ILE A 345 8.11 17.83 11.19
C ILE A 345 7.18 17.58 10.01
N LEU A 346 5.86 17.62 10.22
CA LEU A 346 4.89 17.50 9.12
C LEU A 346 5.10 18.60 8.07
N TYR A 347 5.26 19.85 8.51
CA TYR A 347 5.54 20.99 7.61
C TYR A 347 6.85 20.80 6.85
N GLY A 348 7.95 20.47 7.55
CA GLY A 348 9.25 20.25 6.94
C GLY A 348 9.23 19.09 5.93
N GLY A 349 8.51 18.01 6.22
CA GLY A 349 8.35 16.89 5.30
C GLY A 349 7.61 17.28 4.02
N LEU A 350 6.55 18.09 4.11
CA LEU A 350 5.83 18.61 2.93
C LEU A 350 6.72 19.54 2.09
N VAL A 351 7.59 20.32 2.72
CA VAL A 351 8.60 21.14 2.01
C VAL A 351 9.61 20.25 1.27
N PHE A 352 10.11 19.18 1.89
CA PHE A 352 10.99 18.22 1.21
C PHE A 352 10.30 17.58 -0.01
N ILE A 353 9.03 17.19 0.12
CA ILE A 353 8.23 16.67 -0.99
C ILE A 353 8.10 17.72 -2.10
N LEU A 354 7.78 18.99 -1.76
CA LEU A 354 7.65 20.07 -2.73
C LEU A 354 8.95 20.27 -3.51
N VAL A 355 10.09 20.37 -2.81
CA VAL A 355 11.40 20.55 -3.43
C VAL A 355 11.75 19.34 -4.30
N GLY A 356 11.45 18.12 -3.85
CA GLY A 356 11.64 16.90 -4.65
C GLY A 356 10.90 16.95 -5.99
N PHE A 357 9.59 17.18 -5.97
CA PHE A 357 8.81 17.28 -7.21
C PHE A 357 9.19 18.49 -8.08
N PHE A 358 9.63 19.60 -7.48
CA PHE A 358 10.11 20.75 -8.21
C PHE A 358 11.42 20.43 -8.96
N VAL A 359 12.33 19.67 -8.34
CA VAL A 359 13.56 19.16 -8.98
C VAL A 359 13.24 18.16 -10.09
N LEU A 360 12.17 17.37 -9.93
CA LEU A 360 11.71 16.39 -10.92
C LEU A 360 11.15 17.01 -12.21
N LEU A 361 10.82 18.30 -12.22
CA LEU A 361 10.33 18.96 -13.42
C LEU A 361 11.42 18.95 -14.53
N PRO A 362 11.03 18.76 -15.80
CA PRO A 362 11.98 18.73 -16.91
C PRO A 362 12.43 20.15 -17.30
N TRP A 363 13.51 20.58 -16.66
CA TRP A 363 14.20 21.87 -16.85
C TRP A 363 15.22 21.88 -17.99
N GLY A 364 15.59 20.71 -18.53
CA GLY A 364 16.64 20.56 -19.54
C GLY A 364 16.24 21.09 -20.92
N ASN A 365 17.15 20.91 -21.89
CA ASN A 365 16.94 21.33 -23.29
C ASN A 365 17.01 20.16 -24.30
N GLN A 366 17.41 18.96 -23.86
CA GLN A 366 17.53 17.78 -24.71
C GLN A 366 16.22 17.00 -24.71
N LEU A 367 15.73 16.62 -25.89
CA LEU A 367 14.52 15.81 -26.04
C LEU A 367 14.81 14.32 -25.88
N PRO A 368 13.83 13.52 -25.40
CA PRO A 368 14.01 12.08 -25.23
C PRO A 368 14.20 11.37 -26.57
N ASN A 369 14.86 10.21 -26.52
CA ASN A 369 14.97 9.35 -27.69
C ASN A 369 13.58 8.82 -28.05
N ILE A 370 13.09 9.20 -29.23
CA ILE A 370 11.78 8.77 -29.73
C ILE A 370 11.92 7.39 -30.38
N GLN A 371 10.93 6.53 -30.18
CA GLN A 371 10.78 5.23 -30.83
C GLN A 371 10.47 5.38 -32.34
N TRP A 372 11.46 5.77 -33.16
CA TRP A 372 11.31 5.88 -34.62
C TRP A 372 11.42 4.52 -35.35
N ALA A 373 11.56 3.40 -34.63
CA ALA A 373 11.80 2.09 -35.22
C ALA A 373 10.64 1.61 -36.11
N ASP A 374 9.39 1.97 -35.78
CA ASP A 374 8.22 1.57 -36.58
C ASP A 374 8.04 2.40 -37.86
N ILE A 375 8.60 3.62 -37.93
CA ILE A 375 8.50 4.48 -39.11
C ILE A 375 9.53 4.08 -40.17
N ARG A 376 10.74 3.65 -39.75
CA ARG A 376 11.78 3.22 -40.70
C ARG A 376 11.41 1.95 -41.46
N ASN A 377 10.66 1.02 -40.86
CA ASN A 377 10.19 -0.18 -41.56
C ASN A 377 9.01 0.06 -42.53
N ASN A 378 8.30 1.18 -42.42
CA ASN A 378 7.23 1.55 -43.36
C ASN A 378 7.68 2.53 -44.46
N SER A 379 8.94 3.00 -44.43
CA SER A 379 9.42 4.06 -45.33
C SER A 379 10.13 3.59 -46.60
N THR A 380 10.01 2.31 -46.99
CA THR A 380 10.41 1.89 -48.34
C THR A 380 9.30 1.16 -49.09
N PRO A 381 8.54 1.91 -49.90
CA PRO A 381 8.21 1.47 -51.23
C PRO A 381 8.92 2.42 -52.20
N ARG A 382 10.12 2.05 -52.65
CA ARG A 382 10.66 2.58 -53.90
C ARG A 382 9.84 1.94 -55.03
N ARG A 383 8.60 2.40 -55.23
CA ARG A 383 7.77 1.99 -56.37
C ARG A 383 8.11 2.90 -57.54
N ILE A 384 8.87 2.32 -58.46
CA ILE A 384 8.97 2.75 -59.85
C ILE A 384 7.55 2.84 -60.41
N PHE A 385 7.27 3.96 -61.05
CA PHE A 385 6.02 4.28 -61.74
C PHE A 385 5.79 3.24 -62.85
N GLY A 386 4.69 2.50 -62.76
CA GLY A 386 4.31 1.44 -63.70
C GLY A 386 2.88 1.01 -63.39
N GLU A 387 1.98 1.33 -64.30
CA GLU A 387 0.53 1.36 -64.19
C GLU A 387 -0.18 0.00 -63.92
N THR A 388 -1.40 0.12 -63.38
CA THR A 388 -2.55 -0.78 -63.58
C THR A 388 -2.50 -2.19 -62.97
N PHE A 389 -2.93 -2.32 -61.70
CA PHE A 389 -3.97 -3.27 -61.25
C PHE A 389 -4.16 -3.14 -59.73
N ALA A 390 -5.19 -2.39 -59.32
CA ALA A 390 -5.70 -2.46 -57.95
C ALA A 390 -6.68 -3.64 -57.84
N PHE A 391 -6.90 -4.11 -56.60
CA PHE A 391 -7.93 -5.07 -56.18
C PHE A 391 -7.72 -6.54 -56.58
N PHE A 392 -6.94 -7.33 -55.80
CA PHE A 392 -7.37 -8.73 -55.51
C PHE A 392 -6.63 -9.51 -54.39
N TRP A 393 -5.68 -8.97 -53.62
CA TRP A 393 -5.02 -9.78 -52.58
C TRP A 393 -4.92 -9.03 -51.25
N MET A 394 -5.95 -9.19 -50.42
CA MET A 394 -5.93 -8.90 -48.99
C MET A 394 -6.16 -10.21 -48.23
N SER A 395 -5.18 -11.10 -48.27
CA SER A 395 -5.09 -12.23 -47.36
C SER A 395 -3.62 -12.67 -47.23
N GLN A 396 -3.18 -12.77 -45.97
CA GLN A 396 -1.91 -13.36 -45.53
C GLN A 396 -0.61 -12.75 -46.07
N ILE A 397 -0.04 -11.82 -45.32
CA ILE A 397 1.42 -11.67 -45.27
C ILE A 397 1.82 -11.61 -43.78
N GLU A 398 2.15 -12.79 -43.23
CA GLU A 398 3.10 -12.89 -42.12
C GLU A 398 4.44 -12.36 -42.62
N PHE A 399 4.91 -11.24 -42.06
CA PHE A 399 6.27 -10.78 -42.31
C PHE A 399 7.08 -10.90 -41.01
N SER A 400 7.96 -11.89 -41.00
CA SER A 400 8.93 -12.17 -39.96
C SER A 400 9.95 -11.03 -39.86
N SER A 401 9.78 -10.14 -38.88
CA SER A 401 10.82 -9.18 -38.52
C SER A 401 11.87 -9.87 -37.65
N ASN A 402 12.96 -10.34 -38.26
CA ASN A 402 14.10 -10.96 -37.58
C ASN A 402 15.05 -9.93 -36.89
N ASN A 403 14.55 -8.73 -36.55
CA ASN A 403 15.25 -7.78 -35.69
C ASN A 403 14.54 -7.76 -34.33
N THR A 404 15.01 -8.59 -33.40
CA THR A 404 14.52 -8.73 -32.02
C THR A 404 14.94 -7.57 -31.11
N SER A 405 15.03 -6.35 -31.65
CA SER A 405 15.32 -5.15 -30.87
C SER A 405 14.04 -4.70 -30.18
N GLU A 406 13.99 -4.80 -28.86
CA GLU A 406 12.89 -4.25 -28.06
C GLU A 406 12.76 -2.74 -28.33
N ALA A 407 11.53 -2.28 -28.63
CA ALA A 407 11.25 -0.86 -28.80
C ALA A 407 11.54 -0.12 -27.47
N THR A 408 12.43 0.86 -27.51
CA THR A 408 12.92 1.60 -26.34
C THR A 408 12.85 3.10 -26.57
N GLY A 409 12.52 3.85 -25.52
CA GLY A 409 12.36 5.30 -25.57
C GLY A 409 10.90 5.75 -25.61
N CYS A 410 10.69 7.02 -25.89
CA CYS A 410 9.38 7.65 -25.85
C CYS A 410 8.54 7.23 -27.07
N PRO A 411 7.33 6.69 -26.90
CA PRO A 411 6.50 6.24 -28.02
C PRO A 411 6.00 7.43 -28.84
N SER A 412 6.02 7.33 -30.18
CA SER A 412 5.63 8.43 -31.08
C SER A 412 4.15 8.83 -30.97
N ILE A 413 3.31 8.00 -30.38
CA ILE A 413 1.90 8.29 -30.12
C ILE A 413 1.70 9.36 -29.03
N GLN A 414 2.69 9.54 -28.16
CA GLN A 414 2.67 10.57 -27.13
C GLN A 414 3.25 11.88 -27.70
N THR A 415 2.38 12.87 -27.89
CA THR A 415 2.75 14.14 -28.51
C THR A 415 3.78 14.92 -27.69
N TRP A 416 3.75 14.78 -26.36
CA TRP A 416 4.66 15.44 -25.44
C TRP A 416 6.12 15.04 -25.59
N CYS A 417 6.41 13.87 -26.16
CA CYS A 417 7.78 13.42 -26.46
C CYS A 417 8.54 14.41 -27.37
N THR A 418 7.82 15.20 -28.17
CA THR A 418 8.40 16.13 -29.15
C THR A 418 8.80 17.49 -28.58
N TYR A 419 8.24 17.87 -27.43
CA TYR A 419 8.43 19.21 -26.85
C TYR A 419 8.83 19.20 -25.37
N THR A 420 8.76 18.06 -24.69
CA THR A 420 9.17 17.93 -23.29
C THR A 420 10.60 17.40 -23.20
N PRO A 421 11.52 18.14 -22.57
CA PRO A 421 12.89 17.72 -22.36
C PRO A 421 13.02 16.51 -21.43
N VAL A 422 14.12 15.80 -21.56
CA VAL A 422 14.54 14.71 -20.69
C VAL A 422 14.85 15.25 -19.30
N ILE A 423 14.34 14.54 -18.29
CA ILE A 423 14.77 14.71 -16.90
C ILE A 423 16.11 14.00 -16.75
N HIS A 424 17.14 14.68 -16.27
CA HIS A 424 18.45 14.04 -16.10
C HIS A 424 18.41 12.99 -14.97
N LEU A 425 19.18 11.91 -15.13
CA LEU A 425 19.22 10.82 -14.13
C LEU A 425 19.59 11.32 -12.72
N GLY A 426 20.50 12.28 -12.62
CA GLY A 426 20.83 12.92 -11.34
C GLY A 426 19.64 13.65 -10.71
N GLN A 427 18.84 14.37 -11.52
CA GLN A 427 17.63 15.05 -11.04
C GLN A 427 16.60 14.05 -10.53
N TYR A 428 16.39 12.95 -11.25
CA TYR A 428 15.48 11.88 -10.84
C TYR A 428 15.88 11.26 -9.51
N ILE A 429 17.16 10.89 -9.34
CA ILE A 429 17.67 10.29 -8.09
C ILE A 429 17.60 11.30 -6.94
N THR A 430 17.98 12.57 -7.16
CA THR A 430 17.90 13.60 -6.12
C THR A 430 16.44 13.85 -5.70
N SER A 431 15.51 13.92 -6.65
CA SER A 431 14.08 14.03 -6.35
C SER A 431 13.59 12.86 -5.52
N ASP A 432 13.96 11.64 -5.91
CA ASP A 432 13.53 10.41 -5.23
C ASP A 432 14.00 10.35 -3.77
N ILE A 433 15.27 10.72 -3.51
CA ILE A 433 15.81 10.87 -2.14
C ILE A 433 15.02 11.94 -1.36
N LEU A 434 14.78 13.12 -1.93
CA LEU A 434 14.06 14.20 -1.24
C LEU A 434 12.61 13.81 -0.91
N ILE A 435 11.91 13.17 -1.85
CA ILE A 435 10.56 12.63 -1.61
C ILE A 435 10.62 11.51 -0.56
N GLY A 436 11.65 10.67 -0.62
CA GLY A 436 11.95 9.60 0.34
C GLY A 436 12.21 10.10 1.77
N LEU A 437 12.78 11.29 1.95
CA LEU A 437 12.91 11.94 3.26
C LEU A 437 11.57 12.48 3.76
N GLY A 438 10.82 13.15 2.88
CA GLY A 438 9.61 13.86 3.26
C GLY A 438 8.39 12.96 3.52
N TYR A 439 8.14 11.98 2.66
CA TYR A 439 6.97 11.09 2.73
C TYR A 439 6.83 10.31 4.05
N PRO A 440 7.82 9.52 4.50
CA PRO A 440 7.69 8.74 5.73
C PRO A 440 7.49 9.65 6.96
N ALA A 441 8.19 10.78 7.02
CA ALA A 441 8.00 11.77 8.07
C ALA A 441 6.56 12.29 8.11
N CYS A 442 6.03 12.73 6.96
CA CYS A 442 4.66 13.21 6.84
C CYS A 442 3.63 12.14 7.22
N ASN A 443 3.84 10.91 6.77
CA ASN A 443 2.93 9.79 7.01
C ASN A 443 2.80 9.49 8.52
N VAL A 444 3.91 9.32 9.26
CA VAL A 444 3.84 9.07 10.72
C VAL A 444 3.25 10.25 11.47
N MET A 445 3.67 11.47 11.13
CA MET A 445 3.19 12.66 11.84
C MET A 445 1.69 12.86 11.62
N SER A 446 1.18 12.56 10.42
CA SER A 446 -0.27 12.63 10.15
C SER A 446 -1.05 11.66 11.03
N TYR A 447 -0.63 10.39 11.12
CA TYR A 447 -1.25 9.42 12.03
C TYR A 447 -1.16 9.85 13.50
N THR A 448 0.00 10.35 13.91
CA THR A 448 0.26 10.73 15.31
C THR A 448 -0.57 11.94 15.72
N LEU A 449 -0.59 12.98 14.90
CA LEU A 449 -1.40 14.17 15.12
C LEU A 449 -2.89 13.81 15.13
N TYR A 450 -3.33 12.99 14.17
CA TYR A 450 -4.73 12.56 14.09
C TYR A 450 -5.20 11.84 15.37
N SER A 451 -4.42 10.88 15.86
CA SER A 451 -4.72 10.17 17.10
C SER A 451 -4.76 11.10 18.32
N LYS A 452 -3.82 12.05 18.42
CA LYS A 452 -3.78 13.01 19.52
C LYS A 452 -4.91 14.05 19.50
N ILE A 453 -5.36 14.44 18.31
CA ILE A 453 -6.49 15.39 18.15
C ILE A 453 -7.79 14.73 18.62
N LEU A 454 -7.96 13.43 18.37
CA LEU A 454 -9.17 12.70 18.76
C LEU A 454 -9.26 12.39 20.27
N GLY A 455 -8.12 12.19 20.95
CA GLY A 455 -8.10 11.92 22.39
C GLY A 455 -8.73 10.56 22.77
N PRO A 456 -9.40 10.45 23.93
CA PRO A 456 -9.96 9.21 24.47
C PRO A 456 -11.30 8.79 23.85
N THR A 457 -11.77 9.49 22.81
CA THR A 457 -13.01 9.16 22.10
C THR A 457 -12.94 7.78 21.46
N PRO A 458 -14.07 7.11 21.18
CA PRO A 458 -14.07 5.83 20.46
C PRO A 458 -13.46 6.02 19.07
N GLN A 459 -12.17 5.68 18.95
CA GLN A 459 -11.33 6.01 17.79
C GLN A 459 -11.72 5.22 16.53
N GLY A 460 -12.57 4.20 16.65
CA GLY A 460 -12.91 3.29 15.55
C GLY A 460 -13.48 3.98 14.31
N ILE A 461 -14.48 4.87 14.49
CA ILE A 461 -15.15 5.55 13.36
C ILE A 461 -14.18 6.51 12.66
N TYR A 462 -13.48 7.34 13.43
CA TYR A 462 -12.55 8.34 12.90
C TYR A 462 -11.30 7.71 12.26
N MET A 463 -10.79 6.61 12.81
CA MET A 463 -9.70 5.84 12.18
C MET A 463 -10.18 5.13 10.90
N GLY A 464 -11.46 4.73 10.86
CA GLY A 464 -12.14 4.26 9.65
C GLY A 464 -12.12 5.33 8.55
N TRP A 465 -12.47 6.58 8.87
CA TRP A 465 -12.40 7.70 7.92
C TRP A 465 -10.99 7.97 7.41
N LEU A 466 -9.99 7.97 8.30
CA LEU A 466 -8.58 8.13 7.91
C LEU A 466 -8.14 7.03 6.95
N THR A 467 -8.51 5.78 7.24
CA THR A 467 -8.22 4.63 6.37
C THR A 467 -8.92 4.75 5.02
N ALA A 468 -10.19 5.18 5.01
CA ALA A 468 -10.95 5.40 3.78
C ALA A 468 -10.31 6.51 2.91
N CYS A 469 -9.85 7.61 3.52
CA CYS A 469 -9.12 8.66 2.83
C CYS A 469 -7.84 8.11 2.18
N GLY A 470 -7.09 7.27 2.90
CA GLY A 470 -5.89 6.64 2.36
C GLY A 470 -6.17 5.69 1.18
N SER A 471 -7.24 4.90 1.26
CA SER A 471 -7.71 4.08 0.13
C SER A 471 -8.13 4.93 -1.05
N GLY A 472 -8.88 6.02 -0.82
CA GLY A 472 -9.28 6.97 -1.87
C GLY A 472 -8.08 7.58 -2.58
N ALA A 473 -7.04 7.96 -1.83
CA ALA A 473 -5.80 8.50 -2.38
C ALA A 473 -5.09 7.48 -3.30
N ARG A 474 -5.07 6.21 -2.91
CA ARG A 474 -4.49 5.10 -3.69
C ARG A 474 -5.31 4.71 -4.93
N ILE A 475 -6.60 5.04 -4.96
CA ILE A 475 -7.46 4.89 -6.15
C ILE A 475 -7.24 6.07 -7.11
N LEU A 476 -7.28 7.30 -6.60
CA LEU A 476 -7.26 8.51 -7.42
C LEU A 476 -5.86 8.86 -7.94
N GLY A 477 -4.80 8.62 -7.16
CA GLY A 477 -3.42 8.97 -7.53
C GLY A 477 -2.96 8.34 -8.85
N PRO A 478 -2.99 7.00 -8.98
CA PRO A 478 -2.60 6.30 -10.20
C PRO A 478 -3.41 6.75 -11.42
N VAL A 479 -4.74 6.88 -11.29
CA VAL A 479 -5.63 7.30 -12.38
C VAL A 479 -5.30 8.74 -12.80
N PHE A 480 -5.14 9.65 -11.84
CA PHE A 480 -4.81 11.04 -12.07
C PHE A 480 -3.49 11.19 -12.84
N VAL A 481 -2.39 10.61 -12.31
CA VAL A 481 -1.08 10.78 -12.96
C VAL A 481 -1.03 10.11 -14.31
N SER A 482 -1.61 8.92 -14.45
CA SER A 482 -1.58 8.18 -15.71
C SER A 482 -2.30 8.91 -16.84
N GLN A 483 -3.46 9.52 -16.56
CA GLN A 483 -4.18 10.32 -17.55
C GLN A 483 -3.44 11.61 -17.88
N LEU A 484 -2.94 12.32 -16.86
CA LEU A 484 -2.26 13.60 -17.04
C LEU A 484 -0.91 13.42 -17.78
N TYR A 485 -0.19 12.36 -17.45
CA TYR A 485 1.05 11.96 -18.11
C TYR A 485 0.82 11.56 -19.57
N SER A 486 -0.21 10.76 -19.85
CA SER A 486 -0.48 10.31 -21.23
C SER A 486 -0.88 11.47 -22.14
N SER A 487 -1.70 12.41 -21.63
CA SER A 487 -2.27 13.51 -22.43
C SER A 487 -1.41 14.78 -22.49
N LEU A 488 -0.91 15.25 -21.35
CA LEU A 488 -0.21 16.54 -21.21
C LEU A 488 1.30 16.38 -20.92
N GLY A 489 1.74 15.18 -20.57
CA GLY A 489 3.14 14.86 -20.32
C GLY A 489 3.64 15.22 -18.91
N PRO A 490 4.94 14.95 -18.64
CA PRO A 490 5.54 15.04 -17.31
C PRO A 490 5.48 16.44 -16.67
N ARG A 491 5.56 17.51 -17.47
CA ARG A 491 5.53 18.90 -16.96
C ARG A 491 4.23 19.20 -16.22
N TRP A 492 3.10 18.89 -16.84
CA TRP A 492 1.79 19.10 -16.25
C TRP A 492 1.52 18.09 -15.13
N ALA A 493 1.97 16.84 -15.29
CA ALA A 493 1.87 15.82 -14.26
C ALA A 493 2.56 16.26 -12.95
N PHE A 494 3.84 16.61 -12.98
CA PHE A 494 4.57 17.01 -11.78
C PHE A 494 4.27 18.45 -11.33
N GLY A 495 3.94 19.35 -12.25
CA GLY A 495 3.56 20.72 -11.93
C GLY A 495 2.24 20.79 -11.15
N SER A 496 1.25 19.98 -11.54
CA SER A 496 -0.01 19.87 -10.79
C SER A 496 0.19 19.32 -9.37
N ILE A 497 1.10 18.35 -9.19
CA ILE A 497 1.47 17.84 -7.87
C ILE A 497 2.13 18.92 -7.03
N CYS A 498 3.06 19.70 -7.59
CA CYS A 498 3.65 20.84 -6.87
C CYS A 498 2.56 21.82 -6.40
N GLY A 499 1.58 22.12 -7.27
CA GLY A 499 0.43 22.96 -6.90
C GLY A 499 -0.41 22.37 -5.76
N ILE A 500 -0.69 21.06 -5.78
CA ILE A 500 -1.40 20.37 -4.70
C ILE A 500 -0.61 20.45 -3.39
N VAL A 501 0.71 20.25 -3.41
CA VAL A 501 1.55 20.34 -2.21
C VAL A 501 1.60 21.76 -1.65
N VAL A 502 1.71 22.77 -2.51
CA VAL A 502 1.64 24.19 -2.09
C VAL A 502 0.31 24.48 -1.41
N LEU A 503 -0.81 24.03 -1.99
CA LEU A 503 -2.13 24.19 -1.38
C LEU A 503 -2.21 23.49 -0.01
N SER A 504 -1.62 22.30 0.13
CA SER A 504 -1.53 21.59 1.41
C SER A 504 -0.66 22.30 2.44
N LEU A 505 0.45 22.92 2.04
CA LEU A 505 1.27 23.75 2.92
C LEU A 505 0.48 24.96 3.42
N LEU A 506 -0.23 25.66 2.53
CA LEU A 506 -1.10 26.78 2.90
C LEU A 506 -2.22 26.35 3.86
N LEU A 507 -2.86 25.21 3.59
CA LEU A 507 -3.86 24.64 4.51
C LEU A 507 -3.24 24.35 5.87
N LEU A 508 -2.05 23.74 5.91
CA LEU A 508 -1.35 23.44 7.15
C LEU A 508 -1.00 24.72 7.94
N GLU A 509 -0.62 25.81 7.27
CA GLU A 509 -0.37 27.11 7.91
C GLU A 509 -1.64 27.70 8.52
N VAL A 510 -2.76 27.69 7.80
CA VAL A 510 -4.06 28.19 8.29
C VAL A 510 -4.52 27.40 9.53
N VAL A 511 -4.32 26.09 9.52
CA VAL A 511 -4.81 25.20 10.59
C VAL A 511 -3.71 24.93 11.65
N TYR A 512 -2.52 25.51 11.51
CA TYR A 512 -1.34 25.23 12.35
C TYR A 512 -1.61 25.40 13.84
N LYS A 513 -2.36 26.46 14.20
CA LYS A 513 -2.74 26.75 15.59
C LYS A 513 -3.81 25.81 16.15
N ARG A 514 -4.62 25.16 15.30
CA ARG A 514 -5.70 24.26 15.70
C ARG A 514 -5.26 22.81 15.89
N LEU A 515 -4.11 22.41 15.35
CA LEU A 515 -3.57 21.03 15.42
C LEU A 515 -3.00 20.67 16.82
N ILE A 516 -3.69 21.03 17.90
CA ILE A 516 -3.27 20.77 19.29
C ILE A 516 -3.82 19.43 19.77
N ALA A 517 -3.05 18.76 20.64
CA ALA A 517 -3.51 17.55 21.32
C ALA A 517 -4.75 17.83 22.17
N PHE A 518 -5.64 16.83 22.26
CA PHE A 518 -6.89 16.94 23.00
C PHE A 518 -6.70 17.41 24.45
N SER A 519 -5.70 16.90 25.17
CA SER A 519 -5.45 17.23 26.58
C SER A 519 -5.22 18.73 26.81
N ILE A 520 -4.37 19.35 26.00
CA ILE A 520 -4.05 20.79 26.09
C ILE A 520 -5.28 21.63 25.76
N ARG A 521 -6.09 21.18 24.79
CA ARG A 521 -7.31 21.89 24.42
C ARG A 521 -8.38 21.79 25.50
N TYR A 522 -8.53 20.60 26.08
CA TYR A 522 -9.47 20.34 27.16
C TYR A 522 -9.16 21.22 28.38
N GLU A 523 -7.88 21.29 28.79
CA GLU A 523 -7.41 22.20 29.84
C GLU A 523 -7.77 23.66 29.54
N SER A 524 -7.47 24.15 28.32
CA SER A 524 -7.77 25.54 27.94
C SER A 524 -9.27 25.88 27.92
N LEU A 525 -10.12 24.90 27.60
CA LEU A 525 -11.58 25.08 27.62
C LEU A 525 -12.10 25.07 29.06
N GLN A 526 -11.51 24.26 29.93
CA GLN A 526 -11.87 24.20 31.34
C GLN A 526 -11.49 25.50 32.07
N GLU A 527 -10.33 26.10 31.75
CA GLU A 527 -9.92 27.43 32.23
C GLU A 527 -10.82 28.58 31.74
N GLN A 528 -11.47 28.44 30.57
CA GLN A 528 -12.42 29.45 30.07
C GLN A 528 -13.81 29.35 30.70
N ILE A 529 -14.14 28.18 31.25
CA ILE A 529 -15.44 27.90 31.89
C ILE A 529 -15.40 28.19 33.39
N SER A 530 -14.21 28.14 34.02
CA SER A 530 -13.93 28.58 35.39
C SER A 530 -13.75 30.09 35.49
#